data_AF-A0A2V4DV96-F1
#
_entry.id   AF-A0A2V4DV96-F1
#
_cell.length_a   1.000
_cell.length_b   1.000
_cell.length_c   1.000
_cell.angle_alpha   90.00
_cell.angle_beta   90.00
_cell.angle_gamma   90.00
#
_symmetry.space_group_name_H-M   'P 1'
#
loop_
_entity.id
_entity.type
_entity.pdbx_description
1 polymer ?
#
loop_
_entity_poly.entity_id
_entity_poly.type
_entity_poly.pdbx_seq_one_letter_code
_entity_poly.pdbx_strand_id
1 'polypeptide(L)' 'MISDHKQINFNQYYEIRDWLIKNKYSGSRSNRRYLRDVLAPIIKWHFNKTSAQHLTWEELDEYHEKFPSLFEDLEKLDNN' A
#
# COMPACT_ATOMS: atom_id res chain seq x y z
N MET A 1 9.95 -9.01 -17.97
CA MET A 1 9.82 -8.72 -16.53
C MET A 1 8.53 -9.40 -16.08
N ILE A 2 8.57 -10.20 -15.03
CA ILE A 2 7.37 -10.89 -14.54
C ILE A 2 6.54 -9.81 -13.86
N SER A 3 5.49 -9.36 -14.53
CA SER A 3 4.43 -8.55 -13.91
C SER A 3 3.83 -9.40 -12.81
N ASP A 4 4.23 -9.13 -11.57
CA ASP A 4 3.71 -9.79 -10.39
C ASP A 4 2.30 -9.20 -10.21
N HIS A 5 1.31 -9.79 -10.88
CA HIS A 5 -0.12 -9.52 -10.72
C HIS A 5 -0.64 -9.93 -9.33
N LYS A 6 0.23 -9.91 -8.30
CA LYS A 6 -0.15 -10.14 -6.92
C LYS A 6 -1.14 -9.07 -6.53
N GLN A 7 -2.35 -9.52 -6.23
CA GLN A 7 -3.39 -8.70 -5.66
C GLN A 7 -3.13 -8.59 -4.17
N ILE A 8 -3.03 -7.37 -3.65
CA ILE A 8 -3.01 -7.12 -2.22
C ILE A 8 -4.38 -7.46 -1.66
N ASN A 9 -4.46 -8.60 -0.99
CA ASN A 9 -5.57 -8.90 -0.13
C ASN A 9 -5.44 -8.09 1.16
N PHE A 10 -6.19 -6.99 1.22
CA PHE A 10 -6.23 -6.14 2.41
C PHE A 10 -6.82 -6.82 3.65
N ASN A 11 -7.46 -7.99 3.50
CA ASN A 11 -7.88 -8.83 4.62
C ASN A 11 -6.75 -9.73 5.15
N GLN A 12 -5.67 -9.90 4.38
CA GLN A 12 -4.51 -10.69 4.76
C GLN A 12 -3.30 -9.78 4.98
N TYR A 13 -3.03 -9.52 6.26
CA TYR A 13 -2.03 -8.54 6.71
C TYR A 13 -0.59 -8.80 6.25
N TYR A 14 -0.28 -9.98 5.69
CA TYR A 14 1.07 -10.32 5.23
C TYR A 14 1.42 -9.65 3.89
N GLU A 15 0.47 -9.51 2.95
CA GLU A 15 0.78 -8.89 1.64
C GLU A 15 1.04 -7.39 1.77
N ILE A 16 0.25 -6.71 2.62
CA ILE A 16 0.50 -5.31 2.99
C ILE A 16 1.88 -5.17 3.63
N ARG A 17 2.23 -6.09 4.54
CA ARG A 17 3.53 -6.08 5.22
C ARG A 17 4.68 -6.25 4.23
N ASP A 18 4.56 -7.20 3.32
CA ASP A 18 5.61 -7.54 2.36
C ASP A 18 5.83 -6.37 1.39
N TRP A 19 4.76 -5.71 0.94
CA TRP A 19 4.86 -4.50 0.12
C TRP A 19 5.56 -3.36 0.86
N LEU A 20 5.20 -3.15 2.14
CA LEU A 20 5.83 -2.14 2.99
C LEU A 20 7.33 -2.41 3.15
N ILE A 21 7.71 -3.65 3.46
CA ILE A 21 9.12 -4.05 3.64
C ILE A 21 9.90 -3.90 2.32
N LYS A 22 9.32 -4.31 1.17
CA LYS A 22 9.94 -4.13 -0.16
C LYS A 22 10.27 -2.66 -0.41
N ASN A 23 9.38 -1.76 0.00
CA ASN A 23 9.54 -0.31 -0.15
C ASN A 23 10.26 0.37 1.04
N LYS A 24 10.99 -0.40 1.86
CA LYS A 24 11.79 0.08 3.00
C LYS A 24 11.01 0.70 4.16
N TYR A 25 9.71 0.46 4.24
CA TYR A 25 8.90 0.77 5.41
C TYR A 25 8.93 -0.39 6.42
N SER A 26 8.70 -0.11 7.70
CA SER A 26 8.88 -1.10 8.78
C SER A 26 7.89 -2.27 8.79
N GLY A 27 6.80 -2.19 8.03
CA GLY A 27 5.73 -3.18 8.07
C GLY A 27 5.00 -3.26 9.42
N SER A 28 5.15 -2.23 10.29
CA SER A 28 4.54 -2.17 11.62
C SER A 28 3.00 -2.26 11.54
N ARG A 29 2.35 -2.50 12.69
CA ARG A 29 0.87 -2.51 12.74
C ARG A 29 0.30 -1.16 12.33
N SER A 30 0.96 -0.06 12.72
CA SER A 30 0.56 1.31 12.35
C SER A 30 0.66 1.52 10.84
N ASN A 31 1.78 1.14 10.22
CA ASN A 31 1.98 1.30 8.77
C ASN A 31 0.98 0.46 7.97
N ARG A 32 0.74 -0.79 8.40
CA ARG A 32 -0.26 -1.66 7.78
C ARG A 32 -1.67 -1.07 7.88
N ARG A 33 -2.01 -0.51 9.03
CA ARG A 33 -3.32 0.13 9.25
C ARG A 33 -3.46 1.39 8.42
N TYR A 34 -2.42 2.24 8.35
CA TYR A 34 -2.43 3.45 7.54
C TYR A 34 -2.56 3.12 6.05
N LEU A 35 -1.79 2.16 5.54
CA LEU A 35 -1.91 1.73 4.15
C LEU A 35 -3.31 1.21 3.83
N ARG A 36 -3.93 0.43 4.74
CA ARG A 36 -5.26 -0.15 4.53
C ARG A 36 -6.40 0.86 4.68
N ASP A 37 -6.39 1.66 5.75
CA ASP A 37 -7.53 2.48 6.15
C ASP A 37 -7.48 3.89 5.53
N VAL A 38 -6.28 4.39 5.21
CA VAL A 38 -6.07 5.76 4.69
C VAL A 38 -5.69 5.71 3.21
N LEU A 39 -4.62 5.02 2.86
CA LEU A 39 -4.09 5.06 1.48
C LEU A 39 -4.91 4.19 0.52
N ALA A 40 -5.29 2.97 0.89
CA ALA A 40 -5.95 2.05 -0.03
C ALA A 40 -7.27 2.60 -0.60
N PRO A 41 -8.16 3.28 0.16
CA PRO A 41 -9.34 3.93 -0.42
C PRO A 41 -8.99 5.02 -1.45
N ILE A 42 -7.95 5.82 -1.18
CA ILE A 42 -7.51 6.91 -2.07
C ILE A 42 -6.94 6.33 -3.37
N ILE A 43 -6.07 5.32 -3.25
CA ILE A 43 -5.44 4.64 -4.39
C ILE A 43 -6.52 3.92 -5.23
N LYS A 44 -7.46 3.23 -4.58
CA LYS A 44 -8.60 2.61 -5.29
C LYS A 44 -9.40 3.63 -6.08
N TRP A 45 -9.68 4.80 -5.49
CA TRP A 45 -10.39 5.86 -6.20
C TRP A 45 -9.59 6.37 -7.41
N HIS A 46 -8.27 6.52 -7.30
CA HIS A 46 -7.41 6.89 -8.42
C HIS A 46 -7.49 5.93 -9.61
N PHE A 47 -7.56 4.62 -9.35
CA PHE A 47 -7.69 3.58 -10.38
C PHE A 47 -9.15 3.23 -10.73
N ASN A 48 -10.13 4.06 -10.36
CA ASN A 48 -11.57 3.81 -10.57
C ASN A 48 -12.04 2.44 -10.03
N LYS A 49 -11.47 1.99 -8.91
CA LYS A 49 -11.85 0.76 -8.24
C LYS A 49 -12.87 1.00 -7.12
N THR A 50 -13.73 0.01 -6.94
CA THR A 50 -14.67 -0.06 -5.81
C THR A 50 -13.95 -0.53 -4.54
N SER A 51 -14.57 -0.30 -3.37
CA SER A 51 -14.05 -0.75 -2.08
C SER A 51 -13.85 -2.28 -2.00
N ALA A 52 -14.66 -3.05 -2.72
CA ALA A 52 -14.58 -4.51 -2.80
C ALA A 52 -13.45 -5.02 -3.70
N GLN A 53 -12.95 -4.19 -4.63
CA GLN A 53 -11.84 -4.58 -5.50
C GLN A 53 -10.50 -4.46 -4.78
N HIS A 54 -9.59 -5.37 -5.12
CA HIS A 54 -8.24 -5.42 -4.57
C HIS A 54 -7.32 -4.52 -5.41
N LEU A 55 -6.31 -3.93 -4.76
CA LEU A 55 -5.20 -3.26 -5.46
C LEU A 55 -4.15 -4.30 -5.78
N THR A 56 -3.47 -4.16 -6.91
CA THR A 56 -2.28 -4.94 -7.22
C THR A 56 -1.03 -4.27 -6.66
N TRP A 57 0.07 -5.04 -6.55
CA TRP A 57 1.37 -4.47 -6.21
C TRP A 57 1.82 -3.44 -7.24
N GLU A 58 1.57 -3.67 -8.53
CA GLU A 58 1.88 -2.71 -9.60
C GLU A 58 1.13 -1.39 -9.43
N GLU A 59 -0.17 -1.43 -9.11
CA GLU A 59 -0.95 -0.20 -8.87
C GLU A 59 -0.47 0.58 -7.64
N LEU A 60 -0.01 -0.13 -6.60
CA LEU A 60 0.60 0.49 -5.44
C LEU A 60 1.98 1.09 -5.75
N ASP A 61 2.82 0.37 -6.48
CA ASP A 61 4.14 0.84 -6.90
C ASP A 61 3.98 2.06 -7.84
N GLU A 62 3.07 2.02 -8.82
CA GLU A 62 2.78 3.15 -9.72
C GLU A 62 2.28 4.38 -8.97
N TYR A 63 1.38 4.18 -8.00
CA TYR A 63 0.87 5.29 -7.20
C TYR A 63 1.93 5.85 -6.24
N HIS A 64 2.78 4.99 -5.69
CA HIS A 64 3.91 5.38 -4.85
C HIS A 64 4.92 6.24 -5.60
N GLU A 65 5.27 5.87 -6.84
CA GLU A 65 6.16 6.65 -7.70
C GLU A 65 5.56 8.02 -8.08
N LYS A 66 4.26 8.08 -8.33
CA LYS A 66 3.57 9.33 -8.70
C LYS A 66 3.33 10.28 -7.51
N PHE A 67 3.08 9.73 -6.32
CA PHE A 67 2.70 10.50 -5.14
C PHE A 67 3.51 10.11 -3.89
N PRO A 68 4.84 10.21 -3.91
CA PRO A 68 5.69 9.75 -2.81
C PRO A 68 5.40 10.49 -1.49
N SER A 69 4.99 11.76 -1.54
CA SER A 69 4.66 12.57 -0.36
C SER A 69 3.51 12.01 0.46
N LEU A 70 2.55 11.30 -0.16
CA LEU A 70 1.45 10.66 0.56
C LEU A 70 1.91 9.46 1.42
N PHE A 71 3.12 8.95 1.18
CA PHE A 71 3.69 7.82 1.89
C PHE A 71 4.73 8.23 2.94
N GLU A 72 5.08 9.52 3.04
CA GLU A 72 5.99 10.02 4.09
C GLU A 72 5.47 9.74 5.50
N ASP A 73 4.14 9.73 5.67
CA ASP A 73 3.53 9.41 6.96
C ASP A 73 3.81 7.98 7.41
N LEU A 74 4.07 7.04 6.48
CA LEU A 74 4.51 5.68 6.81
C LEU A 74 5.91 5.67 7.43
N GLU A 75 6.77 6.63 7.10
CA GLU A 75 8.10 6.77 7.70
C GLU A 75 8.01 7.39 9.10
N LYS A 76 7.11 8.37 9.27
CA LYS A 76 6.90 9.06 10.56
C LYS A 76 6.26 8.16 11.61
N LEU A 77 5.35 7.27 11.18
CA LEU A 77 4.67 6.31 12.06
C LEU A 77 5.59 5.25 12.69
N ASP A 78 6.82 5.11 12.20
CA ASP A 78 7.80 4.18 12.78
C ASP A 78 8.77 4.85 13.76
N ASN A 79 8.88 6.18 13.71
CA ASN A 79 9.80 6.96 14.53
C ASN A 79 9.17 7.50 15.83
N ASN A 80 7.96 7.03 16.19
CA ASN A 80 7.17 7.52 17.33
C ASN A 80 6.58 6.35 18.12
#